data_AF-A0A2G2XBZ5-F1
#
_entry.id   AF-A0A2G2XBZ5-F1
#
_cell.length_a   1.000
_cell.length_b   1.000
_cell.length_c   1.000
_cell.angle_alpha   90.00
_cell.angle_beta   90.00
_cell.angle_gamma   90.00
#
_symmetry.space_group_name_H-M   'P 1'
#
loop_
_entity.id
_entity.type
_entity.pdbx_description
1 polymer ?
#
loop_
_entity_poly.entity_id
_entity_poly.type
_entity_poly.pdbx_seq_one_letter_code
_entity_poly.pdbx_strand_id
1 'polypeptide(L)'
;MAKVIPKISLRRNGRIGSRKGARRIPKGVIHVQASFNNTIVTVTDVRGRVVSWSSAGTSGFKGTRRGTPFAAQTAAANAIRTVVDQGMQQAEVMIKGPGLGRDATLRAIRRSGQADTIGIAMRRALLGEIEGTCITRVKSEKVPHEYSTITGIQESVHEILMNLKEIVLRSNLYGTSDASICVKGPGYVTAQDIILPPYVETVDNTQHIASLTEPIDFCIGLQIERNRGYLIKMPHNFQDGSYPIDAVFMPVRNANHSIHSYGNGNEKQEILFIEI
;
A
#
# COMPACT_ATOMS: atom_id res chain seq x y z
N MET A 1 4.56 10.61 81.98
CA MET A 1 3.88 9.69 81.04
C MET A 1 3.16 10.52 79.97
N ALA A 2 3.62 10.49 78.72
CA ALA A 2 2.96 11.14 77.59
C ALA A 2 2.81 10.11 76.46
N LYS A 3 1.57 9.95 75.98
CA LYS A 3 1.12 8.96 74.98
C LYS A 3 1.78 9.20 73.62
N VAL A 4 2.32 8.14 73.03
CA VAL A 4 2.82 8.10 71.64
C VAL A 4 1.64 7.95 70.69
N ILE A 5 1.50 8.85 69.72
CA ILE A 5 0.52 8.77 68.63
C ILE A 5 1.12 7.95 67.48
N PRO A 6 0.48 6.87 66.98
CA PRO A 6 1.02 6.08 65.89
C PRO A 6 0.84 6.81 64.54
N LYS A 7 1.94 7.03 63.81
CA LYS A 7 1.91 7.55 62.44
C LYS A 7 1.36 6.48 61.49
N ILE A 8 0.18 6.76 60.95
CA ILE A 8 -0.52 6.00 59.92
C ILE A 8 0.37 5.90 58.68
N SER A 9 0.76 4.68 58.30
CA SER A 9 1.49 4.40 57.07
C SER A 9 0.61 4.70 55.85
N LEU A 10 1.07 5.59 54.97
CA LEU A 10 0.47 5.89 53.68
C LEU A 10 0.40 4.61 52.82
N ARG A 11 -0.80 4.06 52.66
CA ARG A 11 -1.08 2.97 51.70
C ARG A 11 -0.68 3.45 50.30
N ARG A 12 0.34 2.81 49.71
CA ARG A 12 0.65 2.95 48.28
C ARG A 12 -0.60 2.50 47.50
N ASN A 13 -1.20 3.41 46.74
CA ASN A 13 -2.24 3.07 45.77
C ASN A 13 -1.65 2.08 44.74
N GLY A 14 -1.90 0.79 44.95
CA GLY A 14 -1.64 -0.24 43.96
C GLY A 14 -2.44 0.08 42.71
N ARG A 15 -1.75 0.23 41.56
CA ARG A 15 -2.40 0.28 40.26
C ARG A 15 -3.14 -1.04 40.06
N ILE A 16 -4.48 -0.99 40.10
CA ILE A 16 -5.35 -2.10 39.70
C ILE A 16 -5.13 -2.29 38.20
N GLY A 17 -4.17 -3.13 37.85
CA GLY A 17 -3.90 -3.56 36.49
C GLY A 17 -4.97 -4.55 36.05
N SER A 18 -6.14 -4.06 35.66
CA SER A 18 -7.10 -4.89 34.94
C SER A 18 -6.53 -5.14 33.54
N ARG A 19 -5.94 -6.32 33.33
CA ARG A 19 -5.69 -6.88 31.99
C ARG A 19 -7.05 -7.09 31.32
N LYS A 20 -7.61 -6.03 30.71
CA LYS A 20 -8.73 -6.16 29.78
C LYS A 20 -8.16 -6.52 28.42
N GLY A 21 -8.61 -7.65 27.87
CA GLY A 21 -8.21 -8.13 26.54
C GLY A 21 -8.27 -7.02 25.50
N ALA A 22 -7.26 -6.99 24.63
CA ALA A 22 -7.11 -5.98 23.59
C ALA A 22 -8.30 -6.03 22.63
N ARG A 23 -9.32 -5.22 22.93
CA ARG A 23 -10.48 -5.05 22.07
C ARG A 23 -10.01 -4.20 20.90
N ARG A 24 -9.97 -4.76 19.69
CA ARG A 24 -9.69 -4.00 18.48
C ARG A 24 -10.84 -3.05 18.21
N ILE A 25 -10.57 -1.75 18.26
CA ILE A 25 -11.56 -0.68 18.02
C ILE A 25 -11.10 0.09 16.79
N PRO A 26 -11.61 -0.23 15.58
CA PRO A 26 -11.09 0.35 14.34
C PRO A 26 -11.45 1.83 14.17
N LYS A 27 -12.57 2.29 14.77
CA LYS A 27 -13.07 3.67 14.69
C LYS A 27 -13.34 4.28 16.06
N GLY A 28 -13.02 5.55 16.26
CA GLY A 28 -13.25 6.26 17.52
C GLY A 28 -13.38 7.77 17.40
N VAL A 29 -13.49 8.44 18.54
CA VAL A 29 -13.55 9.91 18.64
C VAL A 29 -12.51 10.40 19.65
N ILE A 30 -11.70 11.36 19.26
CA ILE A 30 -10.71 12.04 20.10
C ILE A 30 -11.31 13.36 20.58
N HIS A 31 -11.67 13.43 21.85
CA HIS A 31 -12.12 14.64 22.50
C HIS A 31 -10.94 15.39 23.09
N VAL A 32 -10.77 16.65 22.68
CA VAL A 32 -9.74 17.55 23.19
C VAL A 32 -10.41 18.67 23.95
N GLN A 33 -10.12 18.78 25.24
CA GLN A 33 -10.55 19.89 26.09
C GLN A 33 -9.33 20.76 26.42
N ALA A 34 -9.25 21.91 25.75
CA ALA A 34 -8.15 22.87 25.90
C ALA A 34 -8.59 24.05 26.79
N SER A 35 -8.00 24.14 27.98
CA SER A 35 -8.10 25.31 28.86
C SER A 35 -6.77 26.06 28.92
N PHE A 36 -6.75 27.26 29.49
CA PHE A 36 -5.51 28.01 29.70
C PHE A 36 -4.53 27.29 30.64
N ASN A 37 -5.03 26.47 31.57
CA ASN A 37 -4.22 25.85 32.62
C ASN A 37 -3.89 24.38 32.36
N ASN A 38 -4.66 23.70 31.51
CA ASN A 38 -4.51 22.28 31.25
C ASN A 38 -5.15 21.88 29.91
N THR A 39 -4.60 20.85 29.29
CA THR A 39 -5.20 20.20 28.12
C THR A 39 -5.47 18.74 28.47
N ILE A 40 -6.69 18.29 28.21
CA ILE A 40 -7.13 16.90 28.43
C ILE A 40 -7.52 16.32 27.07
N VAL A 41 -6.98 15.15 26.76
CA VAL A 41 -7.26 14.39 25.54
C VAL A 41 -7.85 13.05 25.95
N THR A 42 -9.05 12.78 25.48
CA THR A 42 -9.81 11.56 25.79
C THR A 42 -10.18 10.88 24.48
N VAL A 43 -9.83 9.62 24.33
CA VAL A 43 -10.19 8.82 23.16
C VAL A 43 -11.30 7.85 23.53
N THR A 44 -12.35 7.86 22.72
CA THR A 44 -13.54 7.03 22.91
C THR A 44 -13.79 6.16 21.68
N ASP A 45 -14.50 5.05 21.89
CA ASP A 45 -15.16 4.29 20.82
C ASP A 45 -16.38 5.08 20.31
N VAL A 46 -16.94 4.72 19.15
CA VAL A 46 -18.15 5.35 18.57
C VAL A 46 -19.36 5.32 19.51
N ARG A 47 -19.35 4.39 20.48
CA ARG A 47 -20.37 4.25 21.54
C ARG A 47 -20.14 5.15 22.76
N GLY A 48 -19.13 6.03 22.73
CA GLY A 48 -18.79 6.94 23.83
C GLY A 48 -18.02 6.30 24.99
N ARG A 49 -17.56 5.04 24.84
CA ARG A 49 -16.77 4.36 25.88
C ARG A 49 -15.32 4.82 25.82
N VAL A 50 -14.76 5.26 26.95
CA VAL A 50 -13.36 5.72 27.03
C VAL A 50 -12.41 4.54 26.85
N VAL A 51 -11.54 4.66 25.86
CA VAL A 51 -10.49 3.70 25.53
C VAL A 51 -9.18 4.13 26.18
N SER A 52 -8.85 5.41 26.05
CA SER A 52 -7.69 6.02 26.69
C SER A 52 -7.96 7.48 27.03
N TRP A 53 -7.19 8.01 27.98
CA TRP A 53 -7.20 9.44 28.26
C TRP A 53 -5.85 9.86 28.82
N SER A 54 -5.49 11.12 28.58
CA SER A 54 -4.30 11.73 29.14
C SER A 54 -4.49 13.23 29.26
N SER A 55 -3.73 13.86 30.14
CA SER A 55 -3.71 15.30 30.35
C SER A 55 -2.28 15.79 30.56
N ALA A 56 -2.06 17.10 30.50
CA ALA A 56 -0.77 17.67 30.84
C ALA A 56 -0.37 17.31 32.30
N GLY A 57 -1.34 17.24 33.21
CA GLY A 57 -1.10 16.85 34.61
C GLY A 57 -0.66 15.40 34.78
N THR A 58 -1.31 14.45 34.09
CA THR A 58 -0.94 13.02 34.14
C THR A 58 0.36 12.74 33.38
N SER A 59 0.73 13.61 32.44
CA SER A 59 2.01 13.56 31.71
C SER A 59 3.18 14.17 32.49
N GLY A 60 3.01 14.46 33.80
CA GLY A 60 4.08 14.88 34.69
C GLY A 60 4.31 16.39 34.78
N PHE A 61 3.58 17.21 34.01
CA PHE A 61 3.69 18.66 34.09
C PHE A 61 2.96 19.20 35.34
N LYS A 62 3.58 20.15 36.05
CA LYS A 62 3.06 20.78 37.28
C LYS A 62 3.03 22.30 37.14
N GLY A 63 2.13 22.95 37.89
CA GLY A 63 1.99 24.40 37.90
C GLY A 63 1.65 24.99 36.52
N THR A 64 2.21 26.15 36.22
CA THR A 64 1.99 26.89 34.96
C THR A 64 2.46 26.14 33.71
N ARG A 65 3.39 25.18 33.86
CA ARG A 65 3.88 24.35 32.74
C ARG A 65 2.80 23.44 32.13
N ARG A 66 1.69 23.20 32.85
CA ARG A 66 0.54 22.41 32.35
C ARG A 66 -0.23 23.08 31.22
N GLY A 67 -0.25 24.40 31.17
CA GLY A 67 -0.93 25.17 30.12
C GLY A 67 -0.13 25.29 28.82
N THR A 68 1.11 24.79 28.80
CA THR A 68 2.01 24.99 27.66
C THR A 68 1.60 24.13 26.44
N PRO A 69 1.84 24.63 25.21
CA PRO A 69 1.63 23.85 23.99
C PRO A 69 2.40 22.52 23.98
N PHE A 70 3.60 22.50 24.55
CA PHE A 70 4.41 21.29 24.64
C PHE A 70 3.76 20.22 25.52
N ALA A 71 3.25 20.61 26.70
CA ALA A 71 2.55 19.68 27.58
C ALA A 71 1.27 19.11 26.95
N ALA A 72 0.59 19.89 26.11
CA ALA A 72 -0.56 19.44 25.33
C ALA A 72 -0.16 18.41 24.25
N GLN A 73 0.96 18.61 23.54
CA GLN A 73 1.48 17.64 22.57
C GLN A 73 1.81 16.30 23.23
N THR A 74 2.48 16.33 24.38
CA THR A 74 2.83 15.11 25.12
C THR A 74 1.57 14.39 25.61
N ALA A 75 0.57 15.12 26.11
CA ALA A 75 -0.70 14.54 26.53
C ALA A 75 -1.42 13.85 25.36
N ALA A 76 -1.48 14.50 24.20
CA ALA A 76 -2.06 13.94 22.98
C ALA A 76 -1.32 12.67 22.52
N ALA A 77 0.01 12.72 22.43
CA ALA A 77 0.83 11.58 22.03
C ALA A 77 0.63 10.36 22.95
N ASN A 78 0.51 10.58 24.25
CA ASN A 78 0.27 9.52 25.24
C ASN A 78 -1.12 8.86 25.07
N ALA A 79 -2.17 9.66 24.85
CA ALA A 79 -3.51 9.14 24.61
C ALA A 79 -3.62 8.36 23.28
N ILE A 80 -2.99 8.88 22.21
CA ILE A 80 -2.99 8.27 20.88
C ILE A 80 -2.21 6.96 20.87
N ARG A 81 -1.03 6.91 21.51
CA ARG A 81 -0.19 5.70 21.56
C ARG A 81 -0.99 4.48 21.99
N THR A 82 -1.73 4.61 23.09
CA THR A 82 -2.51 3.49 23.64
C THR A 82 -3.64 3.00 22.74
N VAL A 83 -4.16 3.84 21.84
CA VAL A 83 -5.25 3.45 20.93
C VAL A 83 -4.73 2.93 19.60
N VAL A 84 -3.56 3.39 19.15
CA VAL A 84 -2.83 2.81 18.01
C VAL A 84 -2.44 1.37 18.34
N ASP A 85 -1.90 1.11 19.55
CA ASP A 85 -1.58 -0.24 20.03
C ASP A 85 -2.82 -1.15 20.10
N GLN A 86 -4.02 -0.57 20.25
CA GLN A 86 -5.30 -1.28 20.25
C GLN A 86 -5.95 -1.37 18.85
N GLY A 87 -5.27 -0.93 17.79
CA GLY A 87 -5.71 -1.07 16.40
C GLY A 87 -6.74 -0.06 15.94
N MET A 88 -6.78 1.15 16.52
CA MET A 88 -7.61 2.25 16.03
C MET A 88 -7.01 2.87 14.77
N GLN A 89 -7.76 2.78 13.66
CA GLN A 89 -7.32 3.21 12.33
C GLN A 89 -7.90 4.57 11.93
N GLN A 90 -9.13 4.88 12.38
CA GLN A 90 -9.81 6.13 12.05
C GLN A 90 -10.35 6.77 13.32
N ALA A 91 -10.13 8.08 13.46
CA ALA A 91 -10.73 8.83 14.57
C ALA A 91 -11.20 10.22 14.15
N GLU A 92 -12.39 10.59 14.61
CA GLU A 92 -12.90 11.96 14.50
C GLU A 92 -12.34 12.82 15.63
N VAL A 93 -11.95 14.07 15.36
CA VAL A 93 -11.34 14.95 16.37
C VAL A 93 -12.30 16.07 16.76
N MET A 94 -12.70 16.09 18.03
CA MET A 94 -13.63 17.06 18.61
C MET A 94 -12.91 17.96 19.61
N ILE A 95 -12.73 19.24 19.28
CA ILE A 95 -11.96 20.18 20.12
C ILE A 95 -12.86 21.23 20.77
N LYS A 96 -12.82 21.32 22.10
CA LYS A 96 -13.53 22.30 22.93
C LYS A 96 -12.58 23.16 23.75
N GLY A 97 -12.92 24.44 23.91
CA GLY A 97 -12.24 25.40 24.80
C GLY A 97 -11.17 26.28 24.12
N PRO A 98 -10.82 27.43 24.75
CA PRO A 98 -9.95 28.47 24.16
C PRO A 98 -8.45 28.31 24.45
N GLY A 99 -8.01 27.22 25.08
CA GLY A 99 -6.62 27.08 25.56
C GLY A 99 -5.56 26.93 24.47
N LEU A 100 -4.33 27.40 24.76
CA LEU A 100 -3.15 27.34 23.87
C LEU A 100 -2.74 25.91 23.43
N GLY A 101 -3.23 24.88 24.12
CA GLY A 101 -2.99 23.48 23.77
C GLY A 101 -3.79 22.96 22.58
N ARG A 102 -4.76 23.72 22.05
CA ARG A 102 -5.64 23.33 20.93
C ARG A 102 -4.85 22.98 19.66
N ASP A 103 -4.12 23.93 19.10
CA ASP A 103 -3.37 23.74 17.85
C ASP A 103 -2.20 22.77 18.02
N ALA A 104 -1.60 22.80 19.20
CA ALA A 104 -0.50 21.90 19.55
C ALA A 104 -0.97 20.43 19.54
N THR A 105 -2.15 20.15 20.09
CA THR A 105 -2.79 18.84 20.08
C THR A 105 -3.16 18.41 18.67
N LEU A 106 -3.75 19.29 17.87
CA LEU A 106 -4.11 19.00 16.48
C LEU A 106 -2.88 18.66 15.64
N ARG A 107 -1.78 19.40 15.80
CA ARG A 107 -0.50 19.10 15.15
C ARG A 107 0.07 17.75 15.60
N ALA A 108 0.00 17.44 16.89
CA ALA A 108 0.46 16.14 17.40
C ALA A 108 -0.34 14.97 16.82
N ILE A 109 -1.67 15.09 16.75
CA ILE A 109 -2.55 14.10 16.12
C ILE A 109 -2.23 13.94 14.63
N ARG A 110 -1.98 15.04 13.91
CA ARG A 110 -1.62 15.00 12.48
C ARG A 110 -0.26 14.38 12.21
N ARG A 111 0.71 14.55 13.13
CA ARG A 111 2.05 13.96 12.98
C ARG A 111 2.03 12.44 13.16
N SER A 112 1.23 11.93 14.11
CA SER A 112 1.03 10.48 14.25
C SER A 112 0.26 9.94 13.04
N GLY A 113 0.91 9.17 12.18
CA GLY A 113 0.30 8.60 10.97
C GLY A 113 0.74 9.21 9.64
N GLN A 114 1.74 10.11 9.63
CA GLN A 114 2.30 10.65 8.38
C GLN A 114 2.99 9.55 7.56
N ALA A 115 3.74 8.65 8.21
CA ALA A 115 4.40 7.55 7.50
C ALA A 115 3.40 6.61 6.81
N ASP A 116 2.21 6.40 7.40
CA ASP A 116 1.18 5.54 6.79
C ASP A 116 0.52 6.20 5.60
N THR A 117 0.25 7.50 5.69
CA THR A 117 -0.26 8.27 4.55
C THR A 117 0.73 8.23 3.38
N ILE A 118 2.03 8.39 3.65
CA ILE A 118 3.09 8.31 2.64
C ILE A 118 3.21 6.88 2.09
N GLY A 119 3.18 5.86 2.94
CA GLY A 119 3.25 4.45 2.52
C GLY A 119 2.11 4.07 1.60
N ILE A 120 0.87 4.44 1.94
CA ILE A 120 -0.30 4.22 1.09
C ILE A 120 -0.18 4.97 -0.22
N ALA A 121 0.27 6.23 -0.19
CA ALA A 121 0.46 7.02 -1.40
C ALA A 121 1.53 6.42 -2.33
N MET A 122 2.69 6.02 -1.78
CA MET A 122 3.76 5.39 -2.56
C MET A 122 3.34 4.03 -3.11
N ARG A 123 2.68 3.17 -2.31
CA ARG A 123 2.17 1.88 -2.79
C ARG A 123 1.20 2.07 -3.97
N ARG A 124 0.32 3.07 -3.88
CA ARG A 124 -0.61 3.40 -4.97
C ARG A 124 0.11 3.93 -6.21
N ALA A 125 1.12 4.79 -6.03
CA ALA A 125 1.90 5.33 -7.14
C ALA A 125 2.67 4.21 -7.86
N LEU A 126 3.38 3.36 -7.11
CA LEU A 126 4.16 2.24 -7.65
C LEU A 126 3.31 1.24 -8.45
N LEU A 127 2.13 0.91 -7.92
CA LEU A 127 1.24 -0.08 -8.54
C LEU A 127 0.32 0.52 -9.61
N GLY A 128 -0.10 1.77 -9.49
CA GLY A 128 -1.17 2.33 -10.33
C GLY A 128 -0.74 3.41 -11.30
N GLU A 129 0.33 4.15 -11.01
CA GLU A 129 0.68 5.36 -11.76
C GLU A 129 1.87 5.18 -12.68
N ILE A 130 2.71 4.17 -12.43
CA ILE A 130 3.83 3.85 -13.32
C ILE A 130 3.27 3.26 -14.61
N GLU A 131 3.66 3.87 -15.72
CA GLU A 131 3.39 3.38 -17.06
C GLU A 131 4.31 2.23 -17.41
N GLY A 132 3.74 1.19 -18.00
CA GLY A 132 4.49 0.10 -18.59
C GLY A 132 3.97 -0.24 -19.98
N THR A 133 4.79 -1.00 -20.70
CA THR A 133 4.51 -1.43 -22.07
C THR A 133 4.30 -2.93 -22.04
N CYS A 134 3.21 -3.40 -22.63
CA CYS A 134 2.93 -4.83 -22.73
C CYS A 134 2.22 -5.18 -24.04
N ILE A 135 2.22 -6.46 -24.36
CA ILE A 135 1.44 -7.01 -25.47
C ILE A 135 -0.02 -7.12 -25.00
N THR A 136 -0.95 -6.57 -25.77
CA THR A 136 -2.36 -6.53 -25.39
C THR A 136 -3.25 -7.38 -26.28
N ARG A 137 -2.80 -7.71 -27.49
CA ARG A 137 -3.55 -8.52 -28.44
C ARG A 137 -2.62 -9.35 -29.30
N VAL A 138 -3.13 -10.50 -29.71
CA VAL A 138 -2.47 -11.41 -30.65
C VAL A 138 -3.44 -11.72 -31.78
N LYS A 139 -2.97 -11.63 -33.01
CA LYS A 139 -3.73 -11.98 -34.22
C LYS A 139 -3.03 -13.16 -34.88
N SER A 140 -3.76 -14.24 -35.10
CA SER A 140 -3.25 -15.40 -35.84
C SER A 140 -4.34 -15.93 -36.77
N GLU A 141 -4.00 -16.12 -38.04
CA GLU A 141 -4.93 -16.64 -39.06
C GLU A 141 -5.17 -18.14 -38.93
N LYS A 142 -4.20 -18.89 -38.36
CA LYS A 142 -4.21 -20.36 -38.30
C LYS A 142 -4.90 -20.91 -37.05
N VAL A 143 -5.39 -20.05 -36.15
CA VAL A 143 -5.89 -20.44 -34.82
C VAL A 143 -7.40 -20.22 -34.73
N PRO A 144 -8.20 -21.29 -34.54
CA PRO A 144 -9.65 -21.17 -34.44
C PRO A 144 -10.13 -20.64 -33.07
N HIS A 145 -9.41 -20.97 -31.98
CA HIS A 145 -9.72 -20.50 -30.62
C HIS A 145 -8.51 -20.58 -29.67
N GLU A 146 -8.59 -19.87 -28.54
CA GLU A 146 -7.52 -19.71 -27.52
C GLU A 146 -7.03 -21.02 -26.88
N TYR A 147 -7.89 -22.04 -26.81
CA TYR A 147 -7.55 -23.36 -26.24
C TYR A 147 -7.13 -24.40 -27.28
N SER A 148 -6.85 -23.98 -28.51
CA SER A 148 -6.49 -24.91 -29.57
C SER A 148 -5.01 -25.27 -29.50
N THR A 149 -4.67 -26.42 -30.06
CA THR A 149 -3.30 -26.86 -30.28
C THR A 149 -2.96 -26.71 -31.76
N ILE A 150 -1.80 -26.15 -32.06
CA ILE A 150 -1.31 -26.01 -33.44
C ILE A 150 -0.42 -27.22 -33.73
N THR A 151 -0.72 -27.96 -34.81
CA THR A 151 0.12 -29.07 -35.26
C THR A 151 1.53 -28.58 -35.59
N GLY A 152 2.56 -29.23 -35.04
CA GLY A 152 3.96 -28.85 -35.23
C GLY A 152 4.51 -27.86 -34.19
N ILE A 153 3.72 -27.47 -33.20
CA ILE A 153 4.16 -26.68 -32.03
C ILE A 153 3.96 -27.51 -30.77
N GLN A 154 4.91 -27.44 -29.84
CA GLN A 154 4.86 -28.18 -28.59
C GLN A 154 3.83 -27.61 -27.61
N GLU A 155 3.77 -26.28 -27.49
CA GLU A 155 2.89 -25.55 -26.59
C GLU A 155 1.48 -25.37 -27.17
N SER A 156 0.49 -25.28 -26.28
CA SER A 156 -0.87 -24.86 -26.64
C SER A 156 -0.93 -23.35 -26.93
N VAL A 157 -1.96 -22.90 -27.65
CA VAL A 157 -2.17 -21.46 -27.87
C VAL A 157 -2.27 -20.69 -26.55
N HIS A 158 -2.93 -21.28 -25.54
CA HIS A 158 -3.04 -20.68 -24.22
C HIS A 158 -1.67 -20.49 -23.55
N GLU A 159 -0.79 -21.48 -23.61
CA GLU A 159 0.58 -21.38 -23.08
C GLU A 159 1.38 -20.31 -23.83
N ILE A 160 1.27 -20.23 -25.16
CA ILE A 160 1.91 -19.18 -25.95
C ILE A 160 1.41 -17.79 -25.50
N LEU A 161 0.11 -17.61 -25.29
CA LEU A 161 -0.46 -16.35 -24.80
C LEU A 161 0.06 -16.00 -23.40
N MET A 162 0.22 -16.99 -22.52
CA MET A 162 0.80 -16.80 -21.18
C MET A 162 2.28 -16.42 -21.25
N ASN A 163 3.07 -17.08 -22.09
CA ASN A 163 4.47 -16.74 -22.31
C ASN A 163 4.62 -15.32 -22.87
N LEU A 164 3.78 -14.93 -23.84
CA LEU A 164 3.75 -13.56 -24.39
C LEU A 164 3.36 -12.52 -23.34
N LYS A 165 2.46 -12.84 -22.40
CA LYS A 165 2.05 -11.97 -21.29
C LYS A 165 3.20 -11.69 -20.31
N GLU A 166 4.14 -12.62 -20.19
CA GLU A 166 5.29 -12.48 -19.31
C GLU A 166 6.44 -11.68 -19.92
N ILE A 167 6.41 -11.40 -21.23
CA ILE A 167 7.47 -10.64 -21.90
C ILE A 167 7.50 -9.20 -21.40
N VAL A 168 8.69 -8.77 -20.95
CA VAL A 168 8.92 -7.42 -20.46
C VAL A 168 9.45 -6.55 -21.60
N LEU A 169 8.65 -5.53 -21.96
CA LEU A 169 8.98 -4.56 -23.00
C LEU A 169 9.28 -3.19 -22.39
N ARG A 170 10.24 -2.49 -22.97
CA ARG A 170 10.55 -1.10 -22.69
C ARG A 170 10.23 -0.27 -23.92
N SER A 171 9.42 0.77 -23.77
CA SER A 171 9.17 1.70 -24.88
C SER A 171 8.76 3.08 -24.37
N ASN A 172 8.86 4.07 -25.24
CA ASN A 172 8.28 5.41 -25.04
C ASN A 172 7.17 5.68 -26.07
N LEU A 173 6.35 4.67 -26.33
CA LEU A 173 5.27 4.71 -27.32
C LEU A 173 4.11 5.60 -26.83
N TYR A 174 3.52 6.38 -27.73
CA TYR A 174 2.19 6.98 -27.54
C TYR A 174 1.16 6.20 -28.37
N GLY A 175 0.21 5.53 -27.70
CA GLY A 175 -0.85 4.76 -28.34
C GLY A 175 -0.51 3.27 -28.50
N THR A 176 -0.98 2.68 -29.60
CA THR A 176 -0.76 1.27 -29.95
C THR A 176 0.23 1.14 -31.10
N SER A 177 1.03 0.08 -31.09
CA SER A 177 1.95 -0.25 -32.16
C SER A 177 1.86 -1.73 -32.50
N ASP A 178 2.05 -2.06 -33.77
CA ASP A 178 2.02 -3.43 -34.25
C ASP A 178 3.43 -4.01 -34.28
N ALA A 179 3.53 -5.28 -33.89
CA ALA A 179 4.72 -6.10 -33.97
C ALA A 179 4.34 -7.47 -34.53
N SER A 180 5.31 -8.29 -34.90
CA SER A 180 5.04 -9.63 -35.39
C SER A 180 6.16 -10.60 -35.02
N ILE A 181 5.84 -11.88 -35.02
CA ILE A 181 6.83 -12.95 -34.93
C ILE A 181 6.65 -13.79 -36.19
N CYS A 182 7.74 -14.00 -36.92
CA CYS A 182 7.76 -14.80 -38.15
C CYS A 182 8.99 -15.71 -38.12
N VAL A 183 8.80 -16.96 -37.69
CA VAL A 183 9.89 -17.94 -37.56
C VAL A 183 9.54 -19.20 -38.34
N LYS A 184 10.55 -19.79 -38.99
CA LYS A 184 10.43 -21.07 -39.69
C LYS A 184 11.02 -22.18 -38.83
N GLY A 185 10.24 -23.23 -38.57
CA GLY A 185 10.68 -24.40 -37.82
C GLY A 185 11.57 -25.36 -38.63
N PRO A 186 12.13 -26.39 -37.98
CA PRO A 186 12.07 -26.67 -36.54
C PRO A 186 13.06 -25.81 -35.74
N GLY A 187 12.68 -25.40 -34.53
CA GLY A 187 13.50 -24.51 -33.70
C GLY A 187 12.75 -23.93 -32.49
N TYR A 188 13.48 -23.16 -31.67
CA TYR A 188 12.93 -22.43 -30.53
C TYR A 188 12.59 -21.00 -30.94
N VAL A 189 11.42 -20.52 -30.50
CA VAL A 189 10.98 -19.14 -30.64
C VAL A 189 11.18 -18.45 -29.30
N THR A 190 11.93 -17.35 -29.31
CA THR A 190 12.28 -16.55 -28.14
C THR A 190 11.84 -15.10 -28.31
N ALA A 191 11.91 -14.31 -27.24
CA ALA A 191 11.60 -12.88 -27.27
C ALA A 191 12.47 -12.10 -28.27
N GLN A 192 13.68 -12.58 -28.60
CA GLN A 192 14.52 -11.98 -29.64
C GLN A 192 13.91 -12.07 -31.04
N ASP A 193 13.09 -13.08 -31.31
CA ASP A 193 12.50 -13.32 -32.63
C ASP A 193 11.30 -12.40 -32.91
N ILE A 194 10.94 -11.55 -31.95
CA ILE A 194 9.90 -10.55 -32.12
C ILE A 194 10.44 -9.41 -32.98
N ILE A 195 9.77 -9.19 -34.11
CA ILE A 195 10.00 -8.06 -35.00
C ILE A 195 9.33 -6.85 -34.35
N LEU A 196 10.11 -6.13 -33.55
CA LEU A 196 9.68 -4.93 -32.84
C LEU A 196 9.86 -3.67 -33.69
N PRO A 197 9.00 -2.66 -33.49
CA PRO A 197 9.20 -1.32 -34.06
C PRO A 197 10.40 -0.62 -33.38
N PRO A 198 11.00 0.40 -34.02
CA PRO A 198 12.28 1.00 -33.58
C PRO A 198 12.27 1.71 -32.22
N TYR A 199 11.11 1.92 -31.61
CA TYR A 199 10.92 2.59 -30.32
C TYR A 199 10.52 1.62 -29.19
N VAL A 200 10.50 0.31 -29.46
CA VAL A 200 10.26 -0.75 -28.47
C VAL A 200 11.48 -1.66 -28.39
N GLU A 201 11.89 -1.96 -27.17
CA GLU A 201 13.00 -2.87 -26.86
C GLU A 201 12.50 -3.98 -25.93
N THR A 202 12.95 -5.21 -26.16
CA THR A 202 12.81 -6.30 -25.20
C THR A 202 13.87 -6.18 -24.11
N VAL A 203 13.46 -6.38 -22.85
CA VAL A 203 14.39 -6.34 -21.71
C VAL A 203 15.13 -7.66 -21.55
N ASP A 204 14.41 -8.78 -21.71
CA ASP A 204 14.97 -10.13 -21.74
C ASP A 204 14.74 -10.74 -23.13
N ASN A 205 15.82 -10.98 -23.85
CA ASN A 205 15.80 -11.55 -25.20
C ASN A 205 15.73 -13.08 -25.18
N THR A 206 16.02 -13.71 -24.04
CA THR A 206 16.16 -15.17 -23.91
C THR A 206 14.86 -15.86 -23.50
N GLN A 207 13.84 -15.08 -23.15
CA GLN A 207 12.56 -15.60 -22.70
C GLN A 207 11.92 -16.45 -23.79
N HIS A 208 11.57 -17.69 -23.42
CA HIS A 208 10.97 -18.67 -24.32
C HIS A 208 9.51 -18.34 -24.60
N ILE A 209 9.09 -18.54 -25.85
CA ILE A 209 7.70 -18.33 -26.30
C ILE A 209 7.09 -19.66 -26.73
N ALA A 210 7.74 -20.37 -27.65
CA ALA A 210 7.25 -21.62 -28.22
C ALA A 210 8.39 -22.47 -28.80
N SER A 211 8.13 -23.76 -28.97
CA SER A 211 9.02 -24.75 -29.58
C SER A 211 8.35 -25.39 -30.80
N LEU A 212 8.94 -25.15 -31.98
CA LEU A 212 8.47 -25.67 -33.27
C LEU A 212 9.14 -27.04 -33.51
N THR A 213 8.34 -28.11 -33.54
CA THR A 213 8.83 -29.49 -33.72
C THR A 213 8.91 -29.89 -35.19
N GLU A 214 8.08 -29.29 -36.04
CA GLU A 214 7.97 -29.57 -37.47
C GLU A 214 8.44 -28.37 -38.31
N PRO A 215 8.75 -28.55 -39.62
CA PRO A 215 9.10 -27.47 -40.52
C PRO A 215 7.89 -26.62 -40.91
N ILE A 216 7.33 -25.92 -39.93
CA ILE A 216 6.16 -25.07 -40.08
C ILE A 216 6.55 -23.58 -40.06
N ASP A 217 5.79 -22.78 -40.81
CA ASP A 217 5.87 -21.33 -40.76
C ASP A 217 4.97 -20.82 -39.62
N PHE A 218 5.60 -20.36 -38.54
CA PHE A 218 4.95 -19.75 -37.39
C PHE A 218 4.93 -18.22 -37.54
N CYS A 219 3.74 -17.68 -37.83
CA CYS A 219 3.52 -16.25 -37.99
C CYS A 219 2.38 -15.78 -37.08
N ILE A 220 2.67 -14.83 -36.19
CA ILE A 220 1.67 -14.18 -35.34
C ILE A 220 1.85 -12.66 -35.37
N GLY A 221 0.73 -11.93 -35.44
CA GLY A 221 0.69 -10.48 -35.26
C GLY A 221 0.46 -10.14 -33.80
N LEU A 222 1.11 -9.10 -33.30
CA LEU A 222 1.06 -8.62 -31.92
C LEU A 222 0.68 -7.14 -31.91
N GLN A 223 -0.14 -6.73 -30.95
CA GLN A 223 -0.40 -5.31 -30.68
C GLN A 223 0.15 -4.93 -29.31
N ILE A 224 1.12 -4.02 -29.32
CA ILE A 224 1.79 -3.49 -28.14
C ILE A 224 1.14 -2.16 -27.77
N GLU A 225 0.90 -1.96 -26.47
CA GLU A 225 0.33 -0.72 -25.96
C GLU A 225 1.12 -0.28 -24.73
N ARG A 226 1.21 1.03 -24.53
CA ARG A 226 1.74 1.63 -23.31
C ARG A 226 0.61 2.29 -22.53
N ASN A 227 0.39 1.85 -21.30
CA ASN A 227 -0.68 2.36 -20.46
C ASN A 227 -0.31 2.25 -18.96
N ARG A 228 -1.26 2.53 -18.07
CA ARG A 228 -1.08 2.44 -16.60
C ARG A 228 -1.99 1.38 -16.00
N GLY A 229 -1.53 0.77 -14.91
CA GLY A 229 -2.34 -0.15 -14.11
C GLY A 229 -2.63 -1.48 -14.80
N TYR A 230 -3.72 -2.12 -14.39
CA TYR A 230 -4.17 -3.40 -14.92
C TYR A 230 -5.49 -3.22 -15.67
N LEU A 231 -5.53 -3.63 -16.92
CA LEU A 231 -6.75 -3.61 -17.72
C LEU A 231 -7.13 -5.04 -18.11
N ILE A 232 -8.24 -5.51 -17.56
CA ILE A 232 -8.92 -6.71 -18.07
C ILE A 232 -9.66 -6.27 -19.33
N LYS A 233 -9.14 -6.62 -20.51
CA LYS A 233 -9.88 -6.41 -21.76
C LYS A 233 -10.99 -7.46 -21.82
N MET A 234 -12.25 -7.00 -21.78
CA MET A 234 -13.40 -7.87 -22.05
C MET A 234 -13.28 -8.46 -23.45
N PRO A 235 -13.64 -9.75 -23.66
CA PRO A 235 -13.68 -10.35 -24.99
C PRO A 235 -14.83 -9.69 -25.76
N HIS A 236 -14.56 -8.56 -26.39
CA HIS A 236 -15.41 -8.11 -27.48
C HIS A 236 -15.12 -9.05 -28.64
N ASN A 237 -16.18 -9.56 -29.28
CA ASN A 237 -16.08 -10.35 -30.51
C ASN A 237 -15.49 -9.46 -31.61
N PHE A 238 -14.17 -9.35 -31.65
CA PHE A 238 -13.49 -8.71 -32.75
C PHE A 238 -13.63 -9.65 -33.94
N GLN A 239 -14.28 -9.18 -35.00
CA GLN A 239 -14.53 -9.97 -36.21
C GLN A 239 -13.24 -10.38 -36.97
N ASP A 240 -12.07 -9.97 -36.46
CA ASP A 240 -10.76 -10.04 -37.13
C ASP A 240 -9.85 -11.17 -36.62
N GLY A 241 -10.39 -12.15 -35.87
CA GLY A 241 -9.61 -13.30 -35.35
C GLY A 241 -8.49 -12.92 -34.38
N SER A 242 -8.66 -11.79 -33.67
CA SER A 242 -7.70 -11.30 -32.67
C SER A 242 -8.13 -11.69 -31.26
N TYR A 243 -7.17 -12.15 -30.47
CA TYR A 243 -7.34 -12.59 -29.09
C TYR A 243 -6.79 -11.52 -28.14
N PRO A 244 -7.57 -11.02 -27.18
CA PRO A 244 -7.08 -10.10 -26.17
C PRO A 244 -6.20 -10.85 -25.16
N ILE A 245 -5.06 -10.26 -24.81
CA ILE A 245 -4.26 -10.68 -23.65
C ILE A 245 -4.58 -9.73 -22.50
N ASP A 246 -4.69 -10.29 -21.30
CA ASP A 246 -4.75 -9.52 -20.05
C ASP A 246 -3.54 -8.59 -19.95
N ALA A 247 -3.78 -7.30 -20.10
CA ALA A 247 -2.73 -6.30 -20.18
C ALA A 247 -2.27 -5.90 -18.78
N VAL A 248 -1.08 -6.36 -18.41
CA VAL A 248 -0.40 -5.94 -17.17
C VAL A 248 0.61 -4.85 -17.52
N PHE A 249 0.19 -3.59 -17.43
CA PHE A 249 1.08 -2.45 -17.65
C PHE A 249 1.90 -2.08 -16.41
N MET A 250 1.70 -2.77 -15.29
CA MET A 250 2.37 -2.48 -14.03
C MET A 250 3.75 -3.14 -14.00
N PRO A 251 4.87 -2.38 -14.07
CA PRO A 251 6.19 -2.99 -13.94
C PRO A 251 6.43 -3.51 -12.52
N VAL A 252 5.84 -2.86 -11.51
CA VAL A 252 5.86 -3.33 -10.12
C VAL A 252 4.69 -4.30 -9.91
N ARG A 253 5.02 -5.56 -9.59
CA ARG A 253 4.02 -6.62 -9.36
C ARG A 253 3.52 -6.67 -7.92
N ASN A 254 4.40 -6.36 -6.96
CA ASN A 254 4.06 -6.30 -5.56
C ASN A 254 4.73 -5.09 -4.91
N ALA A 255 4.06 -4.49 -3.95
CA ALA A 255 4.61 -3.43 -3.13
C ALA A 255 3.94 -3.50 -1.77
N ASN A 256 4.73 -3.71 -0.72
CA ASN A 256 4.27 -3.70 0.65
C ASN A 256 4.95 -2.56 1.41
N HIS A 257 4.26 -2.05 2.43
CA HIS A 257 4.83 -1.04 3.32
C HIS A 257 4.65 -1.46 4.77
N SER A 258 5.68 -1.20 5.57
CA SER A 258 5.64 -1.39 7.02
C SER A 258 6.21 -0.17 7.71
N ILE A 259 5.68 0.16 8.89
CA ILE A 259 6.05 1.36 9.63
C ILE A 259 6.58 0.93 10.98
N HIS A 260 7.83 1.26 11.24
CA HIS A 260 8.46 1.03 12.51
C HIS A 260 8.63 2.36 13.23
N SER A 261 8.04 2.46 14.42
CA SER A 261 8.24 3.64 15.26
C SER A 261 9.40 3.39 16.21
N TYR A 262 10.40 4.28 16.18
CA TYR A 262 11.52 4.28 17.10
C TYR A 262 11.44 5.54 17.97
N GLY A 263 11.76 5.40 19.26
CA GLY A 263 11.73 6.54 20.17
C GLY A 263 12.60 6.32 21.41
N ASN A 264 13.55 7.22 21.60
CA ASN A 264 14.30 7.37 22.84
C ASN A 264 13.83 8.69 23.50
N GLY A 265 12.80 8.63 24.35
CA GLY A 265 12.25 9.84 25.01
C GLY A 265 11.22 10.64 24.17
N ASN A 266 11.32 11.97 24.20
CA ASN A 266 10.29 12.93 23.74
C ASN A 266 10.15 13.06 22.21
N GLU A 267 11.04 12.47 21.42
CA GLU A 267 10.96 12.44 19.96
C GLU A 267 10.69 11.01 19.48
N LYS A 268 9.53 10.83 18.84
CA LYS A 268 9.20 9.61 18.10
C LYS A 268 9.48 9.86 16.64
N GLN A 269 10.33 9.04 16.05
CA GLN A 269 10.55 8.97 14.61
C GLN A 269 9.82 7.74 14.07
N GLU A 270 9.17 7.91 12.92
CA GLU A 270 8.55 6.83 12.16
C GLU A 270 9.47 6.53 10.97
N ILE A 271 9.87 5.27 10.81
CA ILE A 271 10.61 4.79 9.66
C ILE A 271 9.64 3.98 8.81
N LEU A 272 9.40 4.45 7.59
CA LEU A 272 8.65 3.74 6.57
C LEU A 272 9.60 2.83 5.79
N PHE A 273 9.30 1.54 5.77
CA PHE A 273 9.95 0.56 4.91
C PHE A 273 9.03 0.24 3.75
N ILE A 274 9.59 0.18 2.54
CA ILE A 274 8.88 -0.22 1.33
C ILE A 274 9.61 -1.43 0.76
N GLU A 275 8.87 -2.51 0.58
CA GLU A 275 9.33 -3.76 -0.03
C GLU A 275 8.68 -3.84 -1.42
N ILE A 276 9.51 -3.95 -2.47
CA ILE A 276 9.10 -4.01 -3.88
C ILE A 276 9.59 -5.32 -4.47
#